data_AF-A0A1B7NC09-F1
#
_entry.id   AF-A0A1B7NC09-F1
#
_cell.length_a   1.000
_cell.length_b   1.000
_cell.length_c   1.000
_cell.angle_alpha   90.00
_cell.angle_beta   90.00
_cell.angle_gamma   90.00
#
_symmetry.space_group_name_H-M   'P 1'
#
loop_
_entity.id
_entity.type
_entity.pdbx_description
1 polymer ?
#
loop_
_entity_poly.entity_id
_entity_poly.type
_entity_poly.pdbx_seq_one_letter_code
_entity_poly.pdbx_strand_id
1 'polypeptide(L)'
;MTSTYSIRLTSFPSRARCEPVLLILADSGIQFEYEEIPLTKWREMKKTGQVTPATFPYSGMPVLRVTDKTSEKRGEFLLGETSVILSYLEEILAVPGTTVGSACKYDSMLLLANL
;
A
#
# COMPACT_ATOMS: atom_id res chain seq x y z
N MET A 1 3.33 7.81 -19.96
CA MET A 1 4.30 8.37 -19.00
C MET A 1 4.92 7.19 -18.26
N THR A 2 6.25 7.02 -18.32
CA THR A 2 6.94 5.97 -17.58
C THR A 2 6.97 6.35 -16.10
N SER A 3 6.26 5.61 -15.26
CA SER A 3 6.21 5.88 -13.82
C SER A 3 7.60 5.66 -13.19
N THR A 4 8.07 6.65 -12.44
CA THR A 4 9.29 6.62 -11.61
C THR A 4 9.29 5.42 -10.65
N TYR A 5 8.11 4.98 -10.24
CA TYR A 5 7.90 3.89 -9.29
C TYR A 5 7.23 2.69 -9.96
N SER A 6 7.69 1.49 -9.60
CA SER A 6 6.94 0.24 -9.80
C SER A 6 6.14 -0.02 -8.53
N ILE A 7 4.81 -0.08 -8.65
CA ILE A 7 3.93 -0.28 -7.50
C ILE A 7 3.14 -1.57 -7.69
N ARG A 8 3.16 -2.41 -6.67
CA ARG A 8 2.33 -3.62 -6.60
C ARG A 8 1.58 -3.66 -5.27
N LEU A 9 0.26 -3.77 -5.34
CA LEU A 9 -0.61 -3.88 -4.18
C LEU A 9 -1.11 -5.32 -4.07
N THR A 10 -0.89 -5.94 -2.92
CA THR A 10 -1.42 -7.27 -2.60
C THR A 10 -2.44 -7.14 -1.48
N SER A 11 -3.62 -7.75 -1.67
CA SER A 11 -4.70 -7.75 -0.68
C SER A 11 -5.53 -9.03 -0.72
N PHE A 12 -6.42 -9.18 0.25
CA PHE A 12 -7.52 -10.13 0.16
C PHE A 12 -8.56 -9.67 -0.87
N PRO A 13 -9.36 -10.59 -1.46
CA PRO A 13 -10.50 -10.24 -2.33
C PRO A 13 -11.65 -9.65 -1.51
N SER A 14 -11.40 -8.48 -0.93
CA SER A 14 -12.32 -7.72 -0.07
C SER A 14 -11.97 -6.24 -0.16
N ARG A 15 -12.99 -5.42 -0.41
CA ARG A 15 -12.93 -3.95 -0.47
C ARG A 15 -12.83 -3.28 0.91
N ALA A 16 -12.31 -3.96 1.93
CA ALA A 16 -12.24 -3.41 3.27
C ALA A 16 -11.11 -2.35 3.37
N ARG A 17 -10.06 -2.63 4.16
CA ARG A 17 -8.96 -1.70 4.38
C ARG A 17 -8.09 -1.41 3.15
N CYS A 18 -8.36 -2.08 2.03
CA CYS A 18 -7.64 -1.91 0.76
C CYS A 18 -8.30 -0.91 -0.19
N GLU A 19 -9.61 -0.67 -0.07
CA GLU A 19 -10.35 0.23 -0.96
C GLU A 19 -9.77 1.65 -1.01
N PRO A 20 -9.45 2.32 0.11
CA PRO A 20 -8.89 3.68 0.02
C PRO A 20 -7.56 3.72 -0.72
N VAL A 21 -6.74 2.67 -0.61
CA VAL A 21 -5.47 2.55 -1.34
C VAL A 21 -5.72 2.40 -2.83
N LEU A 22 -6.66 1.53 -3.20
CA LEU A 22 -7.06 1.33 -4.61
C LEU A 22 -7.61 2.61 -5.24
N LEU A 23 -8.43 3.36 -4.51
CA LEU A 23 -9.00 4.62 -4.99
C LEU A 23 -7.92 5.67 -5.27
N ILE A 24 -6.96 5.86 -4.36
CA ILE A 24 -5.84 6.80 -4.58
C ILE A 24 -4.99 6.37 -5.78
N LEU A 25 -4.66 5.08 -5.88
CA LEU A 25 -3.87 4.57 -7.01
C LEU A 25 -4.61 4.74 -8.34
N ALA A 26 -5.91 4.47 -8.38
CA ALA A 26 -6.73 4.66 -9.57
C ALA A 26 -6.84 6.15 -9.96
N ASP A 27 -7.06 7.03 -8.98
CA ASP A 27 -7.17 8.49 -9.20
C ASP A 27 -5.85 9.11 -9.67
N SER A 28 -4.72 8.61 -9.18
CA SER A 28 -3.38 9.11 -9.51
C SER A 28 -2.97 8.93 -10.98
N GLY A 29 -3.64 8.04 -11.71
CA GLY A 29 -3.30 7.70 -13.10
C GLY A 29 -1.98 6.94 -13.28
N ILE A 30 -1.31 6.52 -12.20
CA ILE A 30 -0.10 5.70 -12.28
C ILE A 30 -0.46 4.26 -12.62
N GLN A 31 0.42 3.57 -13.36
CA GLN A 31 0.27 2.14 -13.57
C GLN A 31 0.72 1.38 -12.33
N PHE A 32 -0.11 0.46 -11.85
CA PHE A 32 0.19 -0.42 -10.72
C PHE A 32 -0.30 -1.84 -10.98
N GLU A 33 0.36 -2.82 -10.36
CA GLU A 33 -0.09 -4.21 -10.34
C GLU A 33 -0.97 -4.46 -9.12
N TYR A 34 -2.08 -5.18 -9.31
CA TYR A 34 -2.96 -5.60 -8.22
C TYR A 34 -3.04 -7.12 -8.16
N GLU A 35 -2.67 -7.70 -7.01
CA GLU A 35 -2.79 -9.13 -6.74
C GLU A 35 -3.79 -9.37 -5.59
N GLU A 36 -4.76 -10.23 -5.86
CA GLU A 36 -5.63 -10.77 -4.83
C GLU A 36 -5.14 -12.14 -4.37
N ILE A 37 -5.05 -12.32 -3.04
CA ILE A 37 -4.77 -13.60 -2.42
C ILE A 37 -6.05 -14.09 -1.72
N PRO A 38 -6.73 -15.12 -2.24
CA PRO A 38 -7.87 -15.71 -1.57
C PRO A 38 -7.51 -16.25 -0.18
N LEU A 39 -8.49 -16.27 0.74
CA LEU A 39 -8.27 -16.77 2.11
C LEU A 39 -7.83 -18.24 2.16
N THR A 40 -8.22 -19.05 1.18
CA THR A 40 -7.76 -20.44 1.03
C THR A 40 -6.26 -20.51 0.78
N LYS A 41 -5.78 -19.80 -0.25
CA LYS A 41 -4.34 -19.63 -0.56
C LYS A 41 -3.59 -19.05 0.63
N TRP A 42 -4.13 -18.04 1.31
CA TRP A 42 -3.51 -17.45 2.49
C TRP A 42 -3.30 -18.44 3.65
N ARG A 43 -4.29 -19.29 3.93
CA ARG A 43 -4.16 -20.33 4.95
C ARG A 43 -3.08 -21.35 4.59
N GLU A 44 -2.97 -21.72 3.33
CA GLU A 44 -1.91 -22.61 2.84
C GLU A 44 -0.53 -21.95 2.98
N MET A 45 -0.40 -20.69 2.56
CA MET A 45 0.84 -19.90 2.72
C MET A 45 1.28 -19.79 4.19
N LYS A 46 0.33 -19.65 5.12
CA LYS A 46 0.63 -19.67 6.56
C LYS A 46 1.15 -21.03 7.02
N LYS A 47 0.56 -22.13 6.54
CA LYS A 47 1.01 -23.50 6.88
C LYS A 47 2.39 -23.82 6.32
N THR A 48 2.71 -23.35 5.13
CA THR A 48 4.00 -23.59 4.45
C THR A 48 5.09 -22.58 4.86
N GLY A 49 4.79 -21.65 5.76
CA GLY A 49 5.76 -20.66 6.25
C GLY A 49 6.10 -19.56 5.25
N GLN A 50 5.30 -19.37 4.20
CA GLN A 50 5.48 -18.30 3.21
C GLN A 50 5.03 -16.92 3.73
N VAL A 51 4.17 -16.90 4.75
CA VAL A 51 3.78 -15.66 5.44
C VAL A 51 4.83 -15.34 6.49
N THR A 52 5.79 -14.48 6.12
CA THR A 52 6.86 -14.02 6.99
C THR A 52 6.83 -12.50 7.10
N PRO A 53 7.42 -11.88 8.13
CA PRO A 53 7.54 -10.42 8.21
C PRO A 53 8.25 -9.78 7.00
N ALA A 54 9.11 -10.54 6.30
CA ALA A 54 9.82 -10.09 5.11
C ALA A 54 8.96 -10.08 3.85
N THR A 55 7.87 -10.85 3.81
CA THR A 55 6.95 -10.94 2.65
C THR A 55 5.62 -10.24 2.92
N PHE A 56 5.15 -10.31 4.17
CA PHE A 56 3.94 -9.69 4.68
C PHE A 56 4.25 -9.02 6.01
N PRO A 57 4.58 -7.72 6.01
CA PRO A 57 4.78 -6.97 7.25
C PRO A 57 3.59 -7.15 8.19
N TYR A 58 3.90 -7.34 9.48
CA TYR A 58 2.89 -7.64 10.52
C TYR A 58 2.03 -8.88 10.26
N SER A 59 2.45 -9.78 9.34
CA SER A 59 1.69 -10.96 8.92
C SER A 59 0.25 -10.63 8.47
N GLY A 60 0.08 -9.44 7.90
CA GLY A 60 -1.20 -8.85 7.54
C GLY A 60 -1.29 -8.37 6.09
N MET A 61 -2.46 -7.84 5.74
CA MET A 61 -2.80 -7.23 4.45
C MET A 61 -3.58 -5.94 4.71
N PRO A 62 -3.55 -4.95 3.81
CA PRO A 62 -2.86 -4.94 2.52
C PRO A 62 -1.35 -4.75 2.64
N VAL A 63 -0.61 -5.09 1.58
CA VAL A 63 0.83 -4.84 1.45
C VAL A 63 1.10 -4.10 0.14
N LEU A 64 1.77 -2.96 0.23
CA LEU A 64 2.27 -2.21 -0.92
C LEU A 64 3.76 -2.53 -1.10
N ARG A 65 4.12 -3.03 -2.27
CA ARG A 65 5.50 -3.22 -2.72
C ARG A 65 5.86 -2.07 -3.65
N VAL A 66 6.96 -1.41 -3.35
CA VAL A 66 7.43 -0.24 -4.10
C VAL A 66 8.86 -0.47 -4.55
N THR A 67 9.12 -0.24 -5.82
CA THR A 67 10.46 -0.21 -6.41
C THR A 67 10.69 1.17 -7.02
N ASP A 68 11.62 1.92 -6.45
CA ASP A 68 12.08 3.18 -7.03
C ASP A 68 13.04 2.89 -8.18
N LYS A 69 12.66 3.25 -9.41
CA LYS A 69 13.49 3.01 -10.60
C LYS A 69 14.57 4.07 -10.78
N THR A 70 14.52 5.15 -10.02
CA THR A 70 15.42 6.31 -10.18
C THR A 70 16.56 6.35 -9.16
N SER A 71 16.42 5.65 -8.04
CA SER A 71 17.43 5.60 -7.01
C SER A 71 18.19 4.27 -7.04
N GLU A 72 19.47 4.29 -7.38
CA GLU A 72 20.34 3.11 -7.20
C GLU A 72 20.50 2.72 -5.70
N LYS A 73 20.17 3.63 -4.77
CA LYS A 73 20.32 3.44 -3.33
C LYS A 73 19.04 3.00 -2.62
N ARG A 74 17.87 3.38 -3.13
CA ARG A 74 16.57 2.96 -2.58
C ARG A 74 16.06 1.77 -3.39
N GLY A 75 16.43 0.58 -2.93
CA GLY A 75 15.95 -0.67 -3.51
C GLY A 75 14.44 -0.89 -3.30
N GLU A 76 14.00 -2.11 -3.57
CA GLU A 76 12.63 -2.55 -3.28
C GLU A 76 12.34 -2.54 -1.76
N PHE A 77 11.16 -2.05 -1.38
CA PHE A 77 10.68 -2.15 0.00
C PHE A 77 9.18 -2.44 0.08
N LEU A 78 8.75 -2.87 1.25
CA LEU A 78 7.36 -3.23 1.55
C LEU A 78 6.79 -2.32 2.63
N LEU A 79 5.56 -1.87 2.41
CA LEU A 79 4.74 -1.18 3.40
C LEU A 79 3.57 -2.08 3.75
N GLY A 80 3.41 -2.34 5.05
CA GLY A 80 2.18 -2.87 5.62
C GLY A 80 1.40 -1.75 6.32
N GLU A 81 0.18 -2.07 6.74
CA GLU A 81 -0.79 -1.12 7.33
C GLU A 81 -1.33 -0.08 6.36
N THR A 82 -2.66 0.01 6.29
CA THR A 82 -3.36 0.91 5.35
C THR A 82 -2.99 2.36 5.57
N SER A 83 -2.92 2.85 6.81
CA SER A 83 -2.59 4.26 7.09
C SER A 83 -1.21 4.64 6.60
N VAL A 84 -0.21 3.77 6.83
CA VAL A 84 1.17 3.98 6.38
C VAL A 84 1.25 4.00 4.86
N ILE A 85 0.56 3.06 4.20
CA ILE A 85 0.47 3.01 2.74
C ILE A 85 -0.14 4.30 2.18
N LEU A 86 -1.24 4.77 2.76
CA LEU A 86 -1.91 5.99 2.31
C LEU A 86 -1.01 7.22 2.48
N SER A 87 -0.40 7.41 3.64
CA SER A 87 0.52 8.53 3.88
C SER A 87 1.70 8.53 2.92
N TYR A 88 2.25 7.34 2.61
CA TYR A 88 3.32 7.22 1.63
C TYR A 88 2.85 7.59 0.22
N LEU A 89 1.70 7.08 -0.21
CA LEU A 89 1.14 7.39 -1.54
C LEU A 89 0.85 8.88 -1.68
N GLU A 90 0.29 9.52 -0.65
CA GLU A 90 0.07 10.97 -0.63
C GLU A 90 1.38 11.74 -0.81
N GLU A 91 2.47 11.33 -0.15
CA GLU A 91 3.78 11.97 -0.27
C GLU A 91 4.34 11.86 -1.69
N ILE A 92 4.31 10.65 -2.29
CA ILE A 92 4.91 10.45 -3.62
C ILE A 92 4.04 10.93 -4.77
N LEU A 93 2.74 11.10 -4.55
CA LEU A 93 1.79 11.64 -5.53
C LEU A 93 1.57 13.15 -5.38
N ALA A 94 2.05 13.76 -4.29
CA ALA A 94 1.94 15.19 -4.09
C ALA A 94 2.59 15.98 -5.23
N VAL A 95 1.88 17.00 -5.71
CA VAL A 95 2.44 17.95 -6.68
C VAL A 95 3.60 18.69 -6.03
N PRO A 96 4.78 18.81 -6.70
CA PRO A 96 5.92 19.53 -6.16
C PRO A 96 5.54 20.95 -5.72
N GLY A 97 5.78 21.27 -4.44
CA GLY A 97 5.46 22.58 -3.86
C GLY A 97 4.20 22.62 -2.98
N THR A 98 3.46 21.51 -2.86
CA THR A 98 2.32 21.41 -1.94
C THR A 98 2.81 20.93 -0.57
N THR A 99 2.81 21.79 0.45
CA THR A 99 3.08 21.37 1.83
C THR A 99 1.89 20.56 2.35
N VAL A 100 2.12 19.29 2.66
CA VAL A 100 1.10 18.36 3.15
C VAL A 100 0.74 18.74 4.60
N GLY A 101 -0.22 19.66 4.74
CA GLY A 101 -0.95 19.93 5.99
C GLY A 101 -2.09 18.93 6.24
N SER A 102 -2.05 17.75 5.61
CA SER A 102 -3.18 16.81 5.53
C SER A 102 -3.10 15.64 6.50
N ALA A 103 -1.92 15.33 7.06
CA ALA A 103 -1.74 14.25 8.04
C ALA A 103 -2.65 14.42 9.28
N CYS A 104 -2.92 15.66 9.70
CA CYS A 104 -3.77 15.95 10.86
C CYS A 104 -5.29 15.76 10.59
N LYS A 105 -5.75 15.89 9.34
CA LYS A 105 -7.19 15.77 9.01
C LYS A 105 -7.67 14.34 8.88
N TYR A 106 -6.81 13.41 8.46
CA TYR A 106 -7.18 12.00 8.32
C TYR A 106 -7.10 11.23 9.63
N ASP A 107 -6.20 11.61 10.55
CA ASP A 107 -6.12 10.99 11.88
C ASP A 107 -7.44 11.15 12.65
N SER A 108 -8.07 12.32 12.52
CA SER A 108 -9.38 12.62 13.12
C SER A 108 -10.55 11.90 12.43
N MET A 109 -10.44 11.53 11.14
CA MET A 109 -11.47 10.76 10.43
C MET A 109 -11.30 9.23 10.58
N LEU A 110 -10.06 8.72 10.64
CA LEU A 110 -9.77 7.30 10.91
C LEU A 110 -10.16 6.87 12.32
N LEU A 111 -10.10 7.79 13.28
CA LEU A 111 -10.65 7.60 14.64
C LEU A 111 -12.18 7.45 14.65
N LEU A 112 -12.90 8.11 13.73
CA LEU A 112 -14.36 8.02 13.65
C LEU A 112 -14.86 6.77 12.94
N ALA A 113 -14.05 6.14 12.07
CA ALA A 113 -14.42 4.93 11.35
C ALA A 113 -14.20 3.62 12.16
N ASN A 114 -13.65 3.72 13.38
CA ASN A 114 -13.40 2.59 14.29
C ASN A 114 -14.22 2.67 15.61
N LEU A 115 -15.23 3.54 15.66
CA LEU A 115 -16.25 3.61 16.72
C LEU A 115 -17.59 3.09 16.18
#